data_AF-A0A837NUZ1-F1
#
_entry.id   AF-A0A837NUZ1-F1
#
_cell.length_a   1.000
_cell.length_b   1.000
_cell.length_c   1.000
_cell.angle_alpha   90.00
_cell.angle_beta   90.00
_cell.angle_gamma   90.00
#
_symmetry.space_group_name_H-M   'P 1'
#
loop_
_entity.id
_entity.type
_entity.pdbx_description
1 polymer ?
#
loop_
_entity_poly.entity_id
_entity_poly.type
_entity_poly.pdbx_seq_one_letter_code
_entity_poly.pdbx_strand_id
1 'polypeptide(L)'
;MSIFSDRQIEQYTSFRECFLEYPQLTEIYNVFDRMVLNSSLGGEQESLLLTGDTGVGKTAMIDNYVARFATKGSRWAEMPVLKTRIPSKVREQNTLERLLIDLDSRASSRRRRPYKEGALEQGVVKSLIEKKVKLVIVNEVQELMEFKDANERQTIANTFKMISEEAQVSFVLVGMPYATMLAEEDQWNSRLGWKRHLSYFHLSKLSEADKKGYIPDAEGKRHFASFVAGLAGRMGFEKRPNLTGDEILLPLFSVCRGECRVLKHFLADALLNALQSSKDTIDKPLLSACFDTKYPYAKQNPFECKLTELKLVELKTETSYNKGAQFKEDRLIGRSFTDLLPVDMLLSKTSLKAQ
;
A
#
# COMPACT_ATOMS: atom_id res chain seq x y z
N MET A 1 0.44 21.45 -28.97
CA MET A 1 0.25 21.05 -27.56
C MET A 1 -1.21 21.29 -27.23
N SER A 2 -2.00 20.24 -26.95
CA SER A 2 -3.38 20.46 -26.50
C SER A 2 -3.33 21.03 -25.09
N ILE A 3 -3.76 22.28 -24.94
CA ILE A 3 -3.94 22.87 -23.61
C ILE A 3 -5.22 22.25 -23.04
N PHE A 4 -5.09 21.45 -21.99
CA PHE A 4 -6.25 20.92 -21.27
C PHE A 4 -7.04 22.07 -20.63
N SER A 5 -8.36 21.96 -20.60
CA SER A 5 -9.18 22.89 -19.82
C SER A 5 -9.02 22.65 -18.32
N ASP A 6 -9.33 23.66 -17.49
CA ASP A 6 -9.28 23.54 -16.03
C ASP A 6 -10.12 22.36 -15.52
N ARG A 7 -11.30 22.13 -16.13
CA ARG A 7 -12.16 20.98 -15.83
C ARG A 7 -11.48 19.64 -16.13
N GLN A 8 -10.74 19.53 -17.24
CA GLN A 8 -10.01 18.30 -17.58
C GLN A 8 -8.83 18.06 -16.63
N ILE A 9 -8.12 19.12 -16.23
CA ILE A 9 -7.04 19.05 -15.25
C ILE A 9 -7.59 18.60 -13.89
N GLU A 10 -8.71 19.17 -13.45
CA GLU A 10 -9.38 18.79 -12.20
C GLU A 10 -9.87 17.33 -12.25
N GLN A 11 -10.50 16.92 -13.35
CA GLN A 11 -10.95 15.53 -13.55
C GLN A 11 -9.80 14.54 -13.45
N TYR A 12 -8.69 14.79 -14.16
CA TYR A 12 -7.51 13.94 -14.11
C TYR A 12 -6.86 13.91 -12.72
N THR A 13 -6.74 15.07 -12.08
CA THR A 13 -6.15 15.19 -10.73
C THR A 13 -7.00 14.46 -9.70
N SER A 14 -8.32 14.64 -9.73
CA SER A 14 -9.28 13.94 -8.87
C SER A 14 -9.15 12.43 -9.00
N PHE A 15 -9.06 11.89 -10.22
CA PHE A 15 -8.84 10.47 -10.43
C PHE A 15 -7.49 9.98 -9.91
N ARG A 16 -6.41 10.74 -10.10
CA ARG A 16 -5.08 10.36 -9.58
C ARG A 16 -5.04 10.33 -8.06
N GLU A 17 -5.70 11.27 -7.41
CA GLU A 17 -5.74 11.40 -5.96
C GLU A 17 -6.82 10.52 -5.31
N CYS A 18 -7.75 9.98 -6.10
CA CYS A 18 -8.84 9.19 -5.54
C CYS A 18 -8.36 7.97 -4.75
N PHE A 19 -9.10 7.66 -3.69
CA PHE A 19 -8.88 6.48 -2.87
C PHE A 19 -10.13 5.61 -2.85
N LEU A 20 -9.91 4.29 -2.79
CA LEU A 20 -10.94 3.26 -2.76
C LEU A 20 -10.74 2.40 -1.54
N GLU A 21 -11.71 2.44 -0.64
CA GLU A 21 -11.80 1.49 0.45
C GLU A 21 -12.47 0.22 -0.03
N TYR A 22 -11.92 -0.92 0.38
CA TYR A 22 -12.44 -2.26 0.13
C TYR A 22 -12.31 -3.08 1.43
N PRO A 23 -13.03 -4.21 1.58
CA PRO A 23 -13.25 -4.84 2.89
C PRO A 23 -11.98 -5.06 3.73
N GLN A 24 -10.90 -5.55 3.12
CA GLN A 24 -9.62 -5.76 3.81
C GLN A 24 -9.02 -4.46 4.38
N LEU A 25 -9.19 -3.31 3.72
CA LEU A 25 -8.73 -2.02 4.24
C LEU A 25 -9.59 -1.56 5.40
N THR A 26 -10.91 -1.76 5.33
CA THR A 26 -11.83 -1.44 6.43
C THR A 26 -11.47 -2.24 7.69
N GLU A 27 -11.13 -3.52 7.56
CA GLU A 27 -10.65 -4.33 8.69
C GLU A 27 -9.37 -3.78 9.31
N ILE A 28 -8.40 -3.34 8.49
CA ILE A 28 -7.16 -2.74 8.99
C ILE A 28 -7.44 -1.40 9.69
N TYR A 29 -8.33 -0.56 9.14
CA TYR A 29 -8.74 0.69 9.76
C TYR A 29 -9.42 0.46 11.10
N ASN A 30 -10.28 -0.55 11.23
CA ASN A 30 -10.88 -0.90 12.52
C ASN A 30 -9.81 -1.25 13.58
N VAL A 31 -8.71 -1.89 13.18
CA VAL A 31 -7.58 -2.15 14.09
C VAL A 31 -6.87 -0.84 14.45
N PHE A 32 -6.61 0.04 13.49
CA PHE A 32 -6.01 1.35 13.78
C PHE A 32 -6.88 2.18 14.73
N ASP A 33 -8.18 2.24 14.50
CA ASP A 33 -9.15 2.96 15.34
C ASP A 33 -9.16 2.39 16.76
N ARG A 34 -9.10 1.06 16.89
CA ARG A 34 -8.99 0.38 18.18
C ARG A 34 -7.69 0.75 18.92
N MET A 35 -6.56 0.80 18.22
CA MET A 35 -5.27 1.19 18.82
C MET A 35 -5.29 2.65 19.29
N VAL A 36 -5.87 3.56 18.51
CA VAL A 36 -6.07 4.96 18.91
C VAL A 36 -6.94 5.07 20.17
N LEU A 37 -8.02 4.29 20.23
CA LEU A 37 -8.91 4.24 21.40
C LEU A 37 -8.19 3.68 22.63
N ASN A 38 -7.49 2.56 22.52
CA ASN A 38 -6.76 1.91 23.62
C ASN A 38 -5.70 2.84 24.23
N SER A 39 -4.96 3.58 23.40
CA SER A 39 -4.00 4.61 23.85
C SER A 39 -4.65 5.77 24.64
N SER A 40 -5.98 5.90 24.57
CA SER A 40 -6.74 6.86 25.39
C SER A 40 -7.27 6.27 26.70
N LEU A 41 -7.35 4.94 26.80
CA LEU A 41 -7.86 4.20 27.96
C LEU A 41 -6.75 3.75 28.93
N GLY A 42 -5.48 3.83 28.51
CA GLY A 42 -4.32 3.41 29.29
C GLY A 42 -4.05 1.90 29.19
N GLY A 43 -3.06 1.43 29.94
CA GLY A 43 -2.62 0.03 29.92
C GLY A 43 -1.50 -0.23 28.90
N GLU A 44 -1.17 -1.51 28.70
CA GLU A 44 -0.13 -1.90 27.75
C GLU A 44 -0.58 -1.61 26.31
N GLN A 45 0.29 -0.92 25.56
CA GLN A 45 -0.01 -0.50 24.19
C GLN A 45 0.43 -1.58 23.20
N GLU A 46 -0.53 -2.31 22.66
CA GLU A 46 -0.27 -3.27 21.59
C GLU A 46 0.20 -2.53 20.31
N SER A 47 1.02 -3.22 19.53
CA SER A 47 1.52 -2.80 18.24
C SER A 47 1.00 -3.71 17.12
N LEU A 48 1.00 -3.19 15.90
CA LEU A 48 0.56 -3.88 14.70
C LEU A 48 1.70 -3.98 13.69
N LEU A 49 1.94 -5.17 13.16
CA LEU A 49 2.77 -5.36 11.97
C LEU A 49 1.86 -5.46 10.74
N LEU A 50 2.05 -4.53 9.79
CA LEU A 50 1.39 -4.52 8.50
C LEU A 50 2.40 -4.79 7.39
N THR A 51 2.26 -5.93 6.71
CA THR A 51 3.13 -6.30 5.59
C THR A 51 2.38 -6.34 4.27
N GLY A 52 3.14 -6.41 3.17
CA GLY A 52 2.62 -6.57 1.82
C GLY A 52 3.71 -6.22 0.81
N ASP A 53 3.66 -6.75 -0.41
CA ASP A 53 4.67 -6.43 -1.41
C ASP A 53 4.58 -4.96 -1.87
N THR A 54 5.52 -4.52 -2.72
CA THR A 54 5.42 -3.23 -3.38
C THR A 54 4.14 -3.16 -4.21
N GLY A 55 3.48 -2.00 -4.25
CA GLY A 55 2.35 -1.79 -5.17
C GLY A 55 0.98 -2.28 -4.70
N VAL A 56 0.88 -2.92 -3.53
CA VAL A 56 -0.42 -3.31 -2.92
C VAL A 56 -1.24 -2.13 -2.38
N GLY A 57 -0.63 -0.96 -2.23
CA GLY A 57 -1.33 0.25 -1.76
C GLY A 57 -1.13 0.60 -0.29
N LYS A 58 -0.16 -0.02 0.43
CA LYS A 58 0.14 0.29 1.85
C LYS A 58 0.24 1.80 2.13
N THR A 59 1.09 2.50 1.37
CA THR A 59 1.33 3.94 1.58
C THR A 59 0.08 4.78 1.32
N ALA A 60 -0.67 4.47 0.27
CA ALA A 60 -1.92 5.17 -0.05
C ALA A 60 -2.97 4.96 1.05
N MET A 61 -3.07 3.74 1.59
CA MET A 61 -3.96 3.43 2.70
C MET A 61 -3.60 4.20 3.97
N ILE A 62 -2.31 4.29 4.30
CA ILE A 62 -1.82 5.06 5.45
C ILE A 62 -2.09 6.54 5.26
N ASP A 63 -1.80 7.10 4.08
CA ASP A 63 -2.03 8.52 3.79
C ASP A 63 -3.50 8.89 3.89
N ASN A 64 -4.39 8.04 3.34
CA ASN A 64 -5.83 8.23 3.48
C ASN A 64 -6.29 8.19 4.94
N TYR A 65 -5.77 7.26 5.75
CA TYR A 65 -6.12 7.18 7.17
C TYR A 65 -5.64 8.40 7.95
N VAL A 66 -4.38 8.80 7.75
CA VAL A 66 -3.77 9.96 8.41
C VAL A 66 -4.51 11.25 8.04
N ALA A 67 -4.99 11.38 6.79
CA ALA A 67 -5.78 12.52 6.35
C ALA A 67 -7.11 12.68 7.11
N ARG A 68 -7.68 11.60 7.67
CA ARG A 68 -8.90 11.65 8.51
C ARG A 68 -8.70 12.47 9.79
N PHE A 69 -7.45 12.55 10.27
CA PHE A 69 -7.08 13.28 11.49
C PHE A 69 -6.47 14.65 11.22
N ALA A 70 -6.31 15.04 9.95
CA ALA A 70 -5.75 16.33 9.60
C ALA A 70 -6.77 17.45 9.91
N THR A 71 -6.58 18.16 11.02
CA THR A 71 -7.39 19.32 11.36
C THR A 71 -6.96 20.54 10.54
N LYS A 72 -7.91 21.22 9.89
CA LYS A 72 -7.64 22.45 9.15
C LYS A 72 -7.39 23.60 10.13
N GLY A 73 -6.15 24.12 10.18
CA GLY A 73 -5.92 25.55 10.46
C GLY A 73 -5.49 25.98 11.87
N SER A 74 -5.12 25.08 12.79
CA SER A 74 -4.51 25.51 14.07
C SER A 74 -3.12 24.93 14.26
N ARG A 75 -2.17 25.77 14.68
CA ARG A 75 -0.82 25.36 15.10
C ARG A 75 -0.82 24.45 16.33
N TRP A 76 -1.91 24.49 17.10
CA TRP A 76 -2.16 23.66 18.26
C TRP A 76 -3.11 22.49 17.95
N ALA A 77 -3.33 22.21 16.66
CA ALA A 77 -4.11 21.07 16.24
C ALA A 77 -3.52 19.80 16.81
N GLU A 78 -4.37 19.01 17.46
CA GLU A 78 -4.02 17.67 17.90
C GLU A 78 -3.57 16.85 16.69
N MET A 79 -2.57 16.00 16.90
CA MET A 79 -2.09 15.07 15.89
C MET A 79 -2.24 13.63 16.40
N PRO A 80 -3.46 13.06 16.41
CA PRO A 80 -3.67 11.71 16.94
C PRO A 80 -2.84 10.64 16.23
N VAL A 81 -2.49 10.85 14.96
CA VAL A 81 -1.71 9.91 14.16
C VAL A 81 -0.47 10.57 13.56
N LEU A 82 0.69 10.07 13.94
CA LEU A 82 1.99 10.41 13.36
C LEU A 82 2.35 9.38 12.29
N LYS A 83 2.70 9.84 11.08
CA LYS A 83 3.33 9.01 10.05
C LYS A 83 4.82 9.35 9.99
N THR A 84 5.68 8.35 10.10
CA THR A 84 7.13 8.47 9.94
C THR A 84 7.69 7.32 9.08
N ARG A 85 9.01 7.30 8.86
CA ARG A 85 9.72 6.27 8.11
C ARG A 85 11.06 5.98 8.77
N ILE A 86 11.53 4.73 8.71
CA ILE A 86 12.92 4.41 9.06
C ILE A 86 13.89 5.17 8.13
N PRO A 87 14.93 5.82 8.68
CA PRO A 87 15.92 6.51 7.87
C PRO A 87 16.85 5.53 7.17
N SER A 88 17.27 5.86 5.94
CA SER A 88 18.18 5.00 5.15
C SER A 88 19.53 4.76 5.83
N LYS A 89 19.96 5.67 6.72
CA LYS A 89 21.04 5.43 7.67
C LYS A 89 20.42 5.00 8.99
N VAL A 90 20.21 3.68 9.13
CA VAL A 90 19.64 3.09 10.34
C VAL A 90 20.59 3.29 11.52
N ARG A 91 20.25 4.25 12.36
CA ARG A 91 20.82 4.47 13.70
C ARG A 91 19.72 4.97 14.61
N GLU A 92 19.82 4.71 15.91
CA GLU A 92 18.89 5.21 16.93
C GLU A 92 18.76 6.73 16.83
N GLN A 93 19.88 7.45 16.86
CA GLN A 93 19.91 8.92 16.76
C GLN A 93 19.18 9.42 15.50
N ASN A 94 19.47 8.85 14.32
CA ASN A 94 18.83 9.25 13.07
C ASN A 94 17.32 8.96 13.08
N THR A 95 16.91 7.88 13.76
CA THR A 95 15.50 7.49 13.87
C THR A 95 14.74 8.44 14.79
N LEU A 96 15.33 8.82 15.92
CA LEU A 96 14.79 9.83 16.83
C LEU A 96 14.72 11.21 16.17
N GLU A 97 15.77 11.64 15.47
CA GLU A 97 15.77 12.88 14.69
C GLU A 97 14.66 12.87 13.63
N ARG A 98 14.47 11.73 12.94
CA ARG A 98 13.41 11.60 11.95
C ARG A 98 12.01 11.73 12.56
N LEU A 99 11.78 11.09 13.70
CA LEU A 99 10.53 11.23 14.46
C LEU A 99 10.26 12.70 14.84
N LEU A 100 11.27 13.41 15.37
CA LEU A 100 11.15 14.82 15.72
C LEU A 100 10.85 15.70 14.50
N ILE A 101 11.53 15.46 13.37
CA ILE A 101 11.27 16.19 12.12
C ILE A 101 9.84 15.98 11.66
N ASP A 102 9.34 14.74 11.66
CA ASP A 102 7.98 14.45 11.20
C ASP A 102 6.93 15.03 12.18
N LEU A 103 7.21 14.98 13.49
CA LEU A 103 6.42 15.65 14.52
C LEU A 103 6.33 17.17 14.24
N ASP A 104 7.46 17.83 13.96
CA ASP A 104 7.55 19.28 13.78
C ASP A 104 7.12 19.76 12.40
N SER A 105 7.17 18.92 11.37
CA SER A 105 6.80 19.27 10.00
C SER A 105 5.33 19.74 9.87
N ARG A 106 4.46 19.37 10.81
CA ARG A 106 3.07 19.86 10.89
C ARG A 106 2.90 21.16 11.68
N ALA A 107 3.93 21.62 12.38
CA ALA A 107 3.95 22.88 13.12
C ALA A 107 4.85 23.89 12.41
N SER A 108 4.25 24.82 11.66
CA SER A 108 4.88 25.89 10.86
C SER A 108 6.33 26.28 11.20
N SER A 109 7.21 26.16 10.20
CA SER A 109 8.43 26.94 9.93
C SER A 109 9.03 27.73 11.11
N ARG A 110 9.83 27.08 11.95
CA ARG A 110 10.81 27.78 12.80
C ARG A 110 12.16 27.07 12.79
N ARG A 111 13.23 27.84 12.93
CA ARG A 111 14.62 27.38 12.87
C ARG A 111 14.86 26.22 13.84
N ARG A 112 15.38 25.13 13.28
CA ARG A 112 15.87 23.93 13.97
C ARG A 112 16.84 24.36 15.08
N ARG A 113 16.53 24.06 16.34
CA ARG A 113 17.56 24.02 17.38
C ARG A 113 18.17 22.61 17.33
N PRO A 114 19.50 22.47 17.18
CA PRO A 114 20.12 21.17 17.30
C PRO A 114 19.83 20.64 18.71
N TYR A 115 19.20 19.46 18.79
CA TYR A 115 19.04 18.74 20.05
C TYR A 115 20.43 18.30 20.54
N LYS A 116 20.71 18.46 21.83
CA LYS A 116 21.92 17.90 22.44
C LYS A 116 21.77 16.37 22.50
N GLU A 117 22.84 15.63 22.23
CA GLU A 117 22.91 14.19 22.47
C GLU A 117 22.50 13.86 23.92
N GLY A 118 21.57 12.91 24.08
CA GLY A 118 20.93 12.56 25.36
C GLY A 118 19.54 13.18 25.58
N ALA A 119 19.15 14.22 24.83
CA ALA A 119 17.83 14.87 24.96
C ALA A 119 16.81 14.48 23.87
N LEU A 120 17.20 13.62 22.93
CA LEU A 120 16.37 13.27 21.77
C LEU A 120 15.17 12.40 22.15
N GLU A 121 15.39 11.36 22.95
CA GLU A 121 14.34 10.46 23.46
C GLU A 121 13.26 11.23 24.23
N GLN A 122 13.68 11.97 25.25
CA GLN A 122 12.79 12.84 26.04
C GLN A 122 12.10 13.88 25.15
N GLY A 123 12.81 14.39 24.14
CA GLY A 123 12.26 15.29 23.14
C GLY A 123 11.12 14.67 22.34
N VAL A 124 11.28 13.41 21.89
CA VAL A 124 10.25 12.65 21.17
C VAL A 124 9.06 12.39 22.08
N VAL A 125 9.28 11.81 23.27
CA VAL A 125 8.22 11.51 24.25
C VAL A 125 7.42 12.76 24.57
N LYS A 126 8.10 13.85 24.94
CA LYS A 126 7.46 15.14 25.23
C LYS A 126 6.64 15.64 24.04
N SER A 127 7.20 15.60 22.83
CA SER A 127 6.51 16.07 21.63
C SER A 127 5.28 15.23 21.27
N LEU A 128 5.34 13.90 21.48
CA LEU A 128 4.21 13.00 21.29
C LEU A 128 3.06 13.33 22.26
N ILE A 129 3.40 13.53 23.55
CA ILE A 129 2.43 13.90 24.59
C ILE A 129 1.82 15.27 24.30
N GLU A 130 2.64 16.29 24.02
CA GLU A 130 2.19 17.66 23.74
C GLU A 130 1.26 17.73 22.52
N LYS A 131 1.53 16.92 21.49
CA LYS A 131 0.70 16.84 20.27
C LYS A 131 -0.45 15.84 20.37
N LYS A 132 -0.61 15.20 21.54
CA LYS A 132 -1.63 14.17 21.82
C LYS A 132 -1.64 13.05 20.78
N VAL A 133 -0.46 12.60 20.38
CA VAL A 133 -0.31 11.45 19.48
C VAL A 133 -0.80 10.20 20.22
N LYS A 134 -1.54 9.35 19.49
CA LYS A 134 -2.09 8.07 19.96
C LYS A 134 -1.53 6.89 19.17
N LEU A 135 -1.23 7.12 17.90
CA LEU A 135 -0.72 6.10 16.98
C LEU A 135 0.49 6.62 16.21
N VAL A 136 1.59 5.86 16.22
CA VAL A 136 2.79 6.12 15.42
C VAL A 136 2.89 5.06 14.32
N ILE A 137 2.75 5.47 13.06
CA ILE A 137 2.91 4.61 11.90
C ILE A 137 4.33 4.76 11.37
N VAL A 138 5.12 3.70 11.44
CA VAL A 138 6.52 3.66 10.99
C VAL A 138 6.58 2.89 9.68
N ASN A 139 6.86 3.56 8.57
CA ASN A 139 6.98 2.92 7.26
C ASN A 139 8.41 2.45 6.94
N GLU A 140 8.49 1.47 6.04
CA GLU A 140 9.73 0.83 5.56
C GLU A 140 10.54 0.14 6.69
N VAL A 141 9.86 -0.52 7.63
CA VAL A 141 10.54 -1.19 8.76
C VAL A 141 11.47 -2.32 8.35
N GLN A 142 11.35 -2.83 7.13
CA GLN A 142 12.32 -3.78 6.59
C GLN A 142 13.74 -3.20 6.44
N GLU A 143 13.88 -1.87 6.36
CA GLU A 143 15.21 -1.22 6.37
C GLU A 143 15.96 -1.52 7.68
N LEU A 144 15.23 -1.67 8.82
CA LEU A 144 15.83 -2.14 10.07
C LEU A 144 16.36 -3.57 9.93
N MET A 145 15.62 -4.46 9.27
CA MET A 145 16.01 -5.87 9.13
C MET A 145 17.21 -6.06 8.21
N GLU A 146 17.30 -5.27 7.15
CA GLU A 146 18.43 -5.26 6.22
C GLU A 146 19.70 -4.66 6.84
N PHE A 147 19.55 -3.92 7.94
CA PHE A 147 20.68 -3.37 8.66
C PHE A 147 21.49 -4.48 9.33
N LYS A 148 22.82 -4.39 9.17
CA LYS A 148 23.73 -5.48 9.55
C LYS A 148 23.98 -5.59 11.05
N ASP A 149 23.80 -4.51 11.79
CA ASP A 149 24.15 -4.47 13.21
C ASP A 149 22.95 -4.91 14.07
N ALA A 150 23.05 -6.11 14.66
CA ALA A 150 22.03 -6.65 15.53
C ALA A 150 21.86 -5.83 16.81
N ASN A 151 22.95 -5.25 17.35
CA ASN A 151 22.90 -4.43 18.56
C ASN A 151 22.17 -3.12 18.29
N GLU A 152 22.39 -2.50 17.12
CA GLU A 152 21.67 -1.28 16.75
C GLU A 152 20.18 -1.54 16.56
N ARG A 153 19.81 -2.66 15.90
CA ARG A 153 18.39 -3.04 15.74
C ARG A 153 17.72 -3.27 17.10
N GLN A 154 18.42 -3.95 18.00
CA GLN A 154 17.98 -4.19 19.37
C GLN A 154 17.84 -2.87 20.15
N THR A 155 18.77 -1.94 19.94
CA THR A 155 18.73 -0.60 20.54
C THR A 155 17.48 0.13 20.08
N ILE A 156 17.25 0.26 18.77
CA ILE A 156 16.05 0.90 18.20
C ILE A 156 14.76 0.25 18.70
N ALA A 157 14.72 -1.08 18.83
CA ALA A 157 13.56 -1.79 19.39
C ALA A 157 13.29 -1.41 20.84
N ASN A 158 14.35 -1.33 21.67
CA ASN A 158 14.26 -0.85 23.04
C ASN A 158 13.81 0.61 23.11
N THR A 159 14.30 1.47 22.21
CA THR A 159 13.89 2.87 22.10
C THR A 159 12.39 2.99 21.78
N PHE A 160 11.89 2.24 20.80
CA PHE A 160 10.47 2.25 20.44
C PHE A 160 9.59 1.70 21.57
N LYS A 161 10.06 0.67 22.29
CA LYS A 161 9.42 0.17 23.51
C LYS A 161 9.30 1.28 24.55
N MET A 162 10.40 1.93 24.89
CA MET A 162 10.41 3.01 25.89
C MET A 162 9.47 4.15 25.47
N ILE A 163 9.51 4.57 24.20
CA ILE A 163 8.62 5.61 23.69
C ILE A 163 7.14 5.19 23.81
N SER A 164 6.81 3.94 23.48
CA SER A 164 5.44 3.42 23.59
C SER A 164 4.94 3.47 25.03
N GLU A 165 5.77 3.07 25.98
CA GLU A 165 5.45 3.04 27.41
C GLU A 165 5.35 4.45 28.01
N GLU A 166 6.33 5.33 27.76
CA GLU A 166 6.36 6.67 28.34
C GLU A 166 5.34 7.62 27.71
N ALA A 167 5.16 7.57 26.39
CA ALA A 167 4.20 8.42 25.69
C ALA A 167 2.79 7.81 25.60
N GLN A 168 2.62 6.56 26.06
CA GLN A 168 1.36 5.80 25.95
C GLN A 168 0.83 5.75 24.51
N VAL A 169 1.70 5.46 23.55
CA VAL A 169 1.36 5.38 22.11
C VAL A 169 1.50 3.96 21.56
N SER A 170 0.61 3.60 20.65
CA SER A 170 0.71 2.36 19.88
C SER A 170 1.55 2.55 18.62
N PHE A 171 2.25 1.50 18.18
CA PHE A 171 3.03 1.49 16.93
C PHE A 171 2.37 0.63 15.85
N VAL A 172 2.32 1.17 14.62
CA VAL A 172 2.06 0.38 13.40
C VAL A 172 3.35 0.32 12.60
N LEU A 173 3.95 -0.87 12.56
CA LEU A 173 5.15 -1.15 11.79
C LEU A 173 4.74 -1.60 10.39
N VAL A 174 5.13 -0.85 9.37
CA VAL A 174 4.72 -1.10 7.98
C VAL A 174 5.93 -1.43 7.14
N GLY A 175 5.90 -2.57 6.44
CA GLY A 175 7.04 -2.98 5.63
C GLY A 175 6.74 -3.98 4.52
N MET A 176 7.81 -4.45 3.91
CA MET A 176 7.79 -5.53 2.92
C MET A 176 7.37 -6.87 3.55
N PRO A 177 7.01 -7.90 2.76
CA PRO A 177 6.51 -9.17 3.27
C PRO A 177 7.45 -9.85 4.26
N TYR A 178 8.75 -9.83 3.99
CA TYR A 178 9.78 -10.36 4.89
C TYR A 178 9.99 -9.56 6.18
N ALA A 179 9.33 -8.41 6.36
CA ALA A 179 9.31 -7.73 7.65
C ALA A 179 8.60 -8.55 8.74
N THR A 180 7.89 -9.63 8.37
CA THR A 180 7.38 -10.65 9.32
C THR A 180 8.47 -11.23 10.22
N MET A 181 9.73 -11.25 9.77
CA MET A 181 10.87 -11.65 10.59
C MET A 181 11.07 -10.74 11.83
N LEU A 182 10.56 -9.50 11.83
CA LEU A 182 10.54 -8.68 13.06
C LEU A 182 9.78 -9.37 14.18
N ALA A 183 8.73 -10.14 13.87
CA ALA A 183 7.99 -10.89 14.86
C ALA A 183 8.74 -12.13 15.38
N GLU A 184 9.92 -12.45 14.84
CA GLU A 184 10.81 -13.48 15.40
C GLU A 184 11.75 -12.89 16.47
N GLU A 185 11.92 -11.57 16.52
CA GLU A 185 12.76 -10.88 17.51
C GLU A 185 11.95 -10.68 18.81
N ASP A 186 12.46 -11.15 19.94
CA ASP A 186 11.72 -11.20 21.23
C ASP A 186 11.13 -9.84 21.66
N GLN A 187 11.87 -8.75 21.42
CA GLN A 187 11.42 -7.40 21.78
C GLN A 187 10.17 -6.95 21.02
N TRP A 188 10.06 -7.39 19.77
CA TRP A 188 8.95 -7.06 18.89
C TRP A 188 7.80 -8.04 19.05
N ASN A 189 8.10 -9.33 19.15
CA ASN A 189 7.08 -10.38 19.20
C ASN A 189 6.10 -10.17 20.37
N SER A 190 6.62 -9.81 21.55
CA SER A 190 5.80 -9.54 22.74
C SER A 190 4.82 -8.36 22.58
N ARG A 191 5.12 -7.40 21.69
CA ARG A 191 4.30 -6.20 21.46
C ARG A 191 3.41 -6.29 20.23
N LEU A 192 3.75 -7.15 19.27
CA LEU A 192 3.01 -7.33 18.02
C LEU A 192 1.74 -8.17 18.22
N GLY A 193 0.80 -7.65 19.03
CA GLY A 193 -0.51 -8.26 19.26
C GLY A 193 -1.36 -8.38 17.99
N TRP A 194 -1.09 -7.53 16.99
CA TRP A 194 -1.77 -7.57 15.70
C TRP A 194 -0.80 -7.82 14.54
N LYS A 195 -1.23 -8.66 13.59
CA LYS A 195 -0.54 -8.88 12.32
C LYS A 195 -1.56 -8.80 11.20
N ARG A 196 -1.27 -8.00 10.16
CA ARG A 196 -2.10 -7.86 8.96
C ARG A 196 -1.22 -7.87 7.72
N HIS A 197 -1.79 -8.33 6.63
CA HIS A 197 -1.07 -8.48 5.37
C HIS A 197 -1.96 -7.99 4.22
N LEU A 198 -1.40 -7.19 3.31
CA LEU A 198 -2.04 -6.73 2.08
C LEU A 198 -1.40 -7.42 0.89
N SER A 199 -2.23 -8.09 0.09
CA SER A 199 -1.81 -8.91 -1.05
C SER A 199 -2.26 -8.31 -2.38
N TYR A 200 -1.82 -8.92 -3.48
CA TYR A 200 -2.29 -8.58 -4.82
C TYR A 200 -3.70 -9.11 -4.99
N PHE A 201 -4.42 -8.60 -5.98
CA PHE A 201 -5.67 -9.24 -6.39
C PHE A 201 -5.35 -10.58 -7.06
N HIS A 202 -6.16 -11.59 -6.73
CA HIS A 202 -6.09 -12.92 -7.32
C HIS A 202 -7.44 -13.26 -7.97
N LEU A 203 -7.39 -13.90 -9.13
CA LEU A 203 -8.56 -14.48 -9.81
C LEU A 203 -8.63 -16.00 -9.62
N SER A 204 -7.57 -16.58 -9.05
CA SER A 204 -7.44 -18.01 -8.79
C SER A 204 -6.96 -18.27 -7.37
N LYS A 205 -7.16 -19.50 -6.89
CA LYS A 205 -6.66 -19.98 -5.60
C LYS A 205 -6.13 -21.40 -5.73
N LEU A 206 -5.26 -21.81 -4.81
CA LEU A 206 -4.78 -23.17 -4.77
C LEU A 206 -5.94 -24.14 -4.48
N SER A 207 -5.95 -25.26 -5.18
CA SER A 207 -6.86 -26.37 -4.91
C SER A 207 -6.53 -26.98 -3.56
N GLU A 208 -7.52 -27.03 -2.66
CA GLU A 208 -7.38 -27.67 -1.35
C GLU A 208 -7.09 -29.18 -1.45
N ALA A 209 -7.49 -29.81 -2.56
CA ALA A 209 -7.36 -31.26 -2.76
C ALA A 209 -5.94 -31.70 -3.12
N ASP A 210 -5.22 -30.92 -3.95
CA ASP A 210 -3.90 -31.30 -4.46
C ASP A 210 -2.77 -30.31 -4.10
N LYS A 211 -3.11 -29.12 -3.57
CA LYS A 211 -2.22 -28.00 -3.21
C LYS A 211 -1.20 -27.63 -4.30
N LYS A 212 -1.50 -27.97 -5.56
CA LYS A 212 -0.61 -27.80 -6.71
C LYS A 212 -1.32 -27.18 -7.91
N GLY A 213 -2.60 -27.49 -8.10
CA GLY A 213 -3.44 -26.89 -9.13
C GLY A 213 -4.03 -25.55 -8.68
N TYR A 214 -4.21 -24.64 -9.62
CA TYR A 214 -5.00 -23.41 -9.42
C TYR A 214 -6.43 -23.66 -9.89
N ILE A 215 -7.39 -23.27 -9.06
CA ILE A 215 -8.82 -23.27 -9.39
C ILE A 215 -9.35 -21.83 -9.44
N PRO A 216 -10.43 -21.57 -10.19
CA PRO A 216 -11.04 -20.24 -10.23
C PRO A 216 -11.48 -19.77 -8.85
N ASP A 217 -11.13 -18.53 -8.52
CA ASP A 217 -11.63 -17.84 -7.34
C ASP A 217 -12.69 -16.82 -7.74
N ALA A 218 -13.95 -17.25 -7.69
CA ALA A 218 -15.09 -16.39 -8.02
C ALA A 218 -15.20 -15.18 -7.08
N GLU A 219 -14.76 -15.30 -5.82
CA GLU A 219 -14.75 -14.20 -4.86
C GLU A 219 -13.63 -13.21 -5.18
N GLY A 220 -12.40 -13.70 -5.40
CA GLY A 220 -11.27 -12.90 -5.85
C GLY A 220 -11.55 -12.14 -7.16
N LYS A 221 -12.15 -12.82 -8.16
CA LYS A 221 -12.58 -12.18 -9.41
C LYS A 221 -13.65 -11.10 -9.17
N ARG A 222 -14.65 -11.37 -8.32
CA ARG A 222 -15.67 -10.37 -7.97
C ARG A 222 -15.05 -9.18 -7.24
N HIS A 223 -14.12 -9.42 -6.32
CA HIS A 223 -13.42 -8.38 -5.59
C HIS A 223 -12.61 -7.48 -6.53
N PHE A 224 -11.86 -8.06 -7.47
CA PHE A 224 -11.14 -7.30 -8.49
C PHE A 224 -12.09 -6.50 -9.39
N ALA A 225 -13.19 -7.12 -9.86
CA ALA A 225 -14.20 -6.44 -10.66
C ALA A 225 -14.84 -5.25 -9.93
N SER A 226 -15.18 -5.41 -8.65
CA SER A 226 -15.71 -4.32 -7.82
C SER A 226 -14.71 -3.19 -7.63
N PHE A 227 -13.42 -3.51 -7.44
CA PHE A 227 -12.37 -2.50 -7.34
C PHE A 227 -12.21 -1.71 -8.66
N VAL A 228 -12.16 -2.42 -9.80
CA VAL A 228 -12.10 -1.82 -11.15
C VAL A 228 -13.33 -0.96 -11.42
N ALA A 229 -14.53 -1.43 -11.06
CA ALA A 229 -15.75 -0.63 -11.15
C ALA A 229 -15.62 0.64 -10.31
N GLY A 230 -15.16 0.52 -9.06
CA GLY A 230 -14.96 1.65 -8.16
C GLY A 230 -14.02 2.72 -8.74
N LEU A 231 -12.97 2.31 -9.45
CA LEU A 231 -12.06 3.21 -10.17
C LEU A 231 -12.78 3.87 -11.35
N ALA A 232 -13.48 3.08 -12.17
CA ALA A 232 -14.25 3.61 -13.31
C ALA A 232 -15.26 4.69 -12.88
N GLY A 233 -15.90 4.51 -11.72
CA GLY A 233 -16.83 5.49 -11.15
C GLY A 233 -16.18 6.82 -10.70
N ARG A 234 -14.86 6.84 -10.50
CA ARG A 234 -14.08 8.02 -10.08
C ARG A 234 -13.41 8.74 -11.25
N MET A 235 -13.61 8.29 -12.49
CA MET A 235 -12.99 8.89 -13.67
C MET A 235 -13.66 10.21 -14.11
N GLY A 236 -14.84 10.55 -13.57
CA GLY A 236 -15.51 11.84 -13.83
C GLY A 236 -16.19 11.97 -15.19
N PHE A 237 -16.40 10.86 -15.92
CA PHE A 237 -17.21 10.85 -17.14
C PHE A 237 -18.71 10.85 -16.81
N GLU A 238 -19.51 11.53 -17.65
CA GLU A 238 -20.98 11.44 -17.58
C GLU A 238 -21.45 9.99 -17.82
N LYS A 239 -20.86 9.34 -18.84
CA LYS A 239 -21.04 7.92 -19.09
C LYS A 239 -19.91 7.11 -18.46
N ARG A 240 -20.21 6.48 -17.32
CA ARG A 240 -19.25 5.61 -16.61
C ARG A 240 -18.70 4.53 -17.54
N PRO A 241 -17.36 4.37 -17.63
CA PRO A 241 -16.76 3.28 -18.38
C PRO A 241 -17.17 1.91 -17.85
N ASN A 242 -17.59 1.01 -18.75
CA ASN A 242 -17.86 -0.38 -18.39
C ASN A 242 -16.59 -1.21 -18.53
N LEU A 243 -15.86 -1.35 -17.42
CA LEU A 243 -14.56 -2.04 -17.37
C LEU A 243 -14.62 -3.45 -16.77
N THR A 244 -15.81 -3.94 -16.42
CA THR A 244 -15.98 -5.20 -15.68
C THR A 244 -16.37 -6.41 -16.53
N GLY A 245 -16.65 -6.22 -17.82
CA GLY A 245 -16.85 -7.33 -18.75
C GLY A 245 -15.55 -8.11 -18.97
N ASP A 246 -15.62 -9.44 -19.14
CA ASP A 246 -14.43 -10.32 -19.23
C ASP A 246 -13.46 -9.88 -20.36
N GLU A 247 -13.99 -9.35 -21.47
CA GLU A 247 -13.26 -8.77 -22.61
C GLU A 247 -12.39 -7.53 -22.28
N ILE A 248 -12.57 -6.93 -21.10
CA ILE A 248 -11.79 -5.77 -20.62
C ILE A 248 -11.14 -6.09 -19.28
N LEU A 249 -11.88 -6.72 -18.35
CA LEU A 249 -11.43 -7.04 -17.01
C LEU A 249 -10.23 -7.99 -17.02
N LEU A 250 -10.27 -9.05 -17.83
CA LEU A 250 -9.18 -10.03 -17.90
C LEU A 250 -7.95 -9.43 -18.58
N PRO A 251 -8.06 -8.71 -19.71
CA PRO A 251 -6.93 -7.94 -20.25
C PRO A 251 -6.33 -6.94 -19.26
N LEU A 252 -7.15 -6.19 -18.51
CA LEU A 252 -6.67 -5.31 -17.44
C LEU A 252 -5.89 -6.09 -16.36
N PHE A 253 -6.39 -7.26 -15.97
CA PHE A 253 -5.67 -8.12 -15.04
C PHE A 253 -4.35 -8.65 -15.64
N SER A 254 -4.30 -9.00 -16.93
CA SER A 254 -3.06 -9.37 -17.62
C SER A 254 -2.01 -8.24 -17.56
N VAL A 255 -2.44 -6.99 -17.72
CA VAL A 255 -1.57 -5.81 -17.61
C VAL A 255 -1.04 -5.63 -16.19
N CYS A 256 -1.91 -5.67 -15.17
CA CYS A 256 -1.52 -5.34 -13.80
C CYS A 256 -1.01 -6.52 -12.96
N ARG A 257 -1.36 -7.76 -13.35
CA ARG A 257 -1.08 -9.00 -12.61
C ARG A 257 -1.53 -8.94 -11.16
N GLY A 258 -2.67 -8.28 -10.91
CA GLY A 258 -3.20 -8.03 -9.58
C GLY A 258 -2.55 -6.87 -8.79
N GLU A 259 -1.54 -6.20 -9.34
CA GLU A 259 -0.87 -5.06 -8.67
C GLU A 259 -1.72 -3.78 -8.75
N CYS A 260 -2.17 -3.26 -7.60
CA CYS A 260 -3.03 -2.07 -7.51
C CYS A 260 -2.39 -0.82 -8.14
N ARG A 261 -1.09 -0.57 -7.90
CA ARG A 261 -0.37 0.57 -8.48
C ARG A 261 -0.34 0.53 -10.00
N VAL A 262 -0.05 -0.63 -10.59
CA VAL A 262 0.05 -0.79 -12.05
C VAL A 262 -1.32 -0.55 -12.68
N LEU A 263 -2.38 -1.13 -12.10
CA LEU A 263 -3.75 -0.89 -12.55
C LEU A 263 -4.11 0.61 -12.52
N LYS A 264 -3.90 1.27 -11.37
CA LYS A 264 -4.24 2.69 -11.21
C LYS A 264 -3.46 3.58 -12.18
N HIS A 265 -2.17 3.34 -12.37
CA HIS A 265 -1.35 4.09 -13.32
C HIS A 265 -1.79 3.85 -14.78
N PHE A 266 -2.08 2.60 -15.17
CA PHE A 266 -2.55 2.30 -16.51
C PHE A 266 -3.90 2.99 -16.81
N LEU A 267 -4.84 2.94 -15.87
CA LEU A 267 -6.13 3.62 -16.02
C LEU A 267 -5.99 5.15 -16.01
N ALA A 268 -5.01 5.71 -15.30
CA ALA A 268 -4.72 7.14 -15.34
C ALA A 268 -4.20 7.56 -16.73
N ASP A 269 -3.31 6.78 -17.32
CA ASP A 269 -2.83 7.04 -18.69
C ASP A 269 -3.96 6.90 -19.72
N ALA A 270 -4.83 5.91 -19.56
CA ALA A 270 -6.03 5.77 -20.40
C ALA A 270 -6.98 6.97 -20.26
N LEU A 271 -7.21 7.47 -19.05
CA LEU A 271 -7.98 8.68 -18.81
C LEU A 271 -7.33 9.89 -19.50
N LEU A 272 -6.01 10.05 -19.37
CA LEU A 272 -5.29 11.14 -20.02
C LEU A 272 -5.47 11.11 -21.55
N ASN A 273 -5.32 9.93 -22.17
CA ASN A 273 -5.51 9.73 -23.61
C ASN A 273 -6.96 10.03 -24.04
N ALA A 274 -7.95 9.67 -23.22
CA ALA A 274 -9.35 9.97 -23.48
C ALA A 274 -9.61 11.49 -23.48
N LEU A 275 -9.05 12.20 -22.50
CA LEU A 275 -9.17 13.66 -22.43
C LEU A 275 -8.47 14.36 -23.61
N GLN A 276 -7.30 13.87 -24.05
CA GLN A 276 -6.59 14.40 -25.23
C GLN A 276 -7.38 14.18 -26.52
N SER A 277 -8.03 13.02 -26.63
CA SER A 277 -8.82 12.65 -27.81
C SER A 277 -10.27 13.15 -27.76
N SER A 278 -10.61 13.96 -26.74
CA SER A 278 -11.98 14.45 -26.50
C SER A 278 -13.04 13.34 -26.46
N LYS A 279 -12.67 12.14 -25.96
CA LYS A 279 -13.64 11.05 -25.74
C LYS A 279 -14.43 11.31 -24.46
N ASP A 280 -15.69 10.87 -24.47
CA ASP A 280 -16.65 10.98 -23.37
C ASP A 280 -16.62 9.78 -22.40
N THR A 281 -15.86 8.73 -22.72
CA THR A 281 -15.69 7.54 -21.89
C THR A 281 -14.42 6.75 -22.29
N ILE A 282 -14.10 5.71 -21.52
CA ILE A 282 -13.03 4.75 -21.83
C ILE A 282 -13.66 3.45 -22.35
N ASP A 283 -13.24 3.04 -23.54
CA ASP A 283 -13.66 1.82 -24.22
C ASP A 283 -12.46 0.89 -24.51
N LYS A 284 -12.76 -0.33 -24.95
CA LYS A 284 -11.74 -1.34 -25.30
C LYS A 284 -10.73 -0.82 -26.35
N PRO A 285 -11.13 -0.16 -27.45
CA PRO A 285 -10.19 0.43 -28.41
C PRO A 285 -9.23 1.46 -27.79
N LEU A 286 -9.71 2.31 -26.87
CA LEU A 286 -8.85 3.28 -26.20
C LEU A 286 -7.84 2.60 -25.26
N LEU A 287 -8.28 1.59 -24.50
CA LEU A 287 -7.39 0.81 -23.64
C LEU A 287 -6.33 0.07 -24.45
N SER A 288 -6.71 -0.46 -25.60
CA SER A 288 -5.81 -1.09 -26.56
C SER A 288 -4.75 -0.10 -27.07
N ALA A 289 -5.14 1.07 -27.57
CA ALA A 289 -4.21 2.10 -28.02
C ALA A 289 -3.29 2.61 -26.88
N CYS A 290 -3.84 2.72 -25.67
CA CYS A 290 -3.06 3.07 -24.47
C CYS A 290 -2.01 1.99 -24.15
N PHE A 291 -2.36 0.72 -24.30
CA PHE A 291 -1.43 -0.39 -24.11
C PHE A 291 -0.30 -0.34 -25.12
N ASP A 292 -0.59 -0.19 -26.42
CA ASP A 292 0.44 -0.13 -27.47
C ASP A 292 1.41 1.03 -27.26
N THR A 293 0.90 2.18 -26.80
CA THR A 293 1.73 3.35 -26.48
C THR A 293 2.64 3.10 -25.28
N LYS A 294 2.12 2.47 -24.23
CA LYS A 294 2.86 2.24 -22.98
C LYS A 294 3.83 1.06 -23.06
N TYR A 295 3.52 0.06 -23.88
CA TYR A 295 4.27 -1.17 -24.05
C TYR A 295 4.56 -1.48 -25.53
N PRO A 296 5.29 -0.60 -26.25
CA PRO A 296 5.48 -0.71 -27.71
C PRO A 296 6.25 -1.97 -28.15
N TYR A 297 6.94 -2.63 -27.23
CA TYR A 297 7.69 -3.87 -27.48
C TYR A 297 6.97 -5.13 -26.99
N ALA A 298 5.73 -5.01 -26.50
CA ALA A 298 4.94 -6.16 -26.13
C ALA A 298 4.62 -6.99 -27.37
N LYS A 299 4.82 -8.31 -27.29
CA LYS A 299 4.59 -9.23 -28.42
C LYS A 299 3.11 -9.34 -28.82
N GLN A 300 2.20 -9.01 -27.90
CA GLN A 300 0.76 -9.14 -28.07
C GLN A 300 0.07 -8.11 -27.19
N ASN A 301 -0.95 -7.45 -27.74
CA ASN A 301 -1.83 -6.58 -26.99
C ASN A 301 -2.95 -7.41 -26.34
N PRO A 302 -3.08 -7.41 -25.01
CA PRO A 302 -4.07 -8.23 -24.30
C PRO A 302 -5.51 -7.82 -24.62
N PHE A 303 -5.74 -6.61 -25.12
CA PHE A 303 -7.05 -6.14 -25.54
C PHE A 303 -7.42 -6.58 -26.96
N GLU A 304 -6.48 -7.02 -27.79
CA GLU A 304 -6.76 -7.42 -29.19
C GLU A 304 -6.78 -8.95 -29.39
N CYS A 305 -6.19 -9.72 -28.47
CA CYS A 305 -6.17 -11.18 -28.59
C CYS A 305 -7.50 -11.81 -28.15
N LYS A 306 -7.73 -13.06 -28.59
CA LYS A 306 -8.83 -13.86 -28.06
C LYS A 306 -8.59 -14.13 -26.58
N LEU A 307 -9.65 -14.20 -25.78
CA LEU A 307 -9.53 -14.49 -24.34
C LEU A 307 -8.81 -15.84 -24.08
N THR A 308 -9.01 -16.85 -24.92
CA THR A 308 -8.32 -18.15 -24.82
C THR A 308 -6.80 -18.07 -25.05
N GLU A 309 -6.32 -16.99 -25.67
CA GLU A 309 -4.89 -16.75 -25.94
C GLU A 309 -4.27 -15.77 -24.94
N LEU A 310 -5.08 -15.20 -24.03
CA LEU A 310 -4.64 -14.20 -23.08
C LEU A 310 -3.66 -14.81 -22.07
N LYS A 311 -2.54 -14.12 -21.87
CA LYS A 311 -1.50 -14.56 -20.94
C LYS A 311 -1.78 -13.97 -19.57
N LEU A 312 -2.29 -14.80 -18.66
CA LEU A 312 -2.52 -14.44 -17.27
C LEU A 312 -1.47 -15.08 -16.38
N VAL A 313 -0.90 -14.28 -15.49
CA VAL A 313 -0.03 -14.75 -14.42
C VAL A 313 -0.40 -14.01 -13.15
N GLU A 314 -0.28 -14.70 -12.02
CA GLU A 314 -0.54 -14.14 -10.69
C GLU A 314 0.73 -14.16 -9.86
N LEU A 315 0.75 -13.35 -8.80
CA LEU A 315 1.83 -13.38 -7.83
C LEU A 315 1.85 -14.76 -7.15
N LYS A 316 2.94 -15.52 -7.32
CA LYS A 316 3.09 -16.85 -6.72
C LYS A 316 3.82 -16.77 -5.39
N THR A 317 4.93 -16.04 -5.37
CA THR A 317 5.67 -15.77 -4.15
C THR A 317 5.96 -14.29 -4.06
N GLU A 318 5.73 -13.76 -2.87
CA GLU A 318 6.14 -12.40 -2.53
C GLU A 318 7.66 -12.30 -2.38
N THR A 319 8.13 -11.05 -2.34
CA THR A 319 9.52 -10.74 -2.04
C THR A 319 9.89 -11.28 -0.66
N SER A 320 10.96 -12.05 -0.58
CA SER A 320 11.43 -12.68 0.66
C SER A 320 12.90 -12.35 0.93
N TYR A 321 13.37 -12.70 2.14
CA TYR A 321 14.73 -12.40 2.57
C TYR A 321 15.45 -13.68 3.03
N ASN A 322 16.57 -13.99 2.39
CA ASN A 322 17.42 -15.13 2.72
C ASN A 322 18.52 -14.73 3.69
N LYS A 323 18.33 -15.02 4.99
CA LYS A 323 19.34 -14.75 6.04
C LYS A 323 20.64 -15.52 5.82
N GLY A 324 20.59 -16.68 5.15
CA GLY A 324 21.74 -17.56 4.92
C GLY A 324 22.53 -17.29 3.63
N ALA A 325 22.15 -16.27 2.85
CA ALA A 325 22.84 -15.95 1.61
C ALA A 325 24.29 -15.49 1.86
N GLN A 326 25.23 -16.06 1.11
CA GLN A 326 26.66 -15.73 1.21
C GLN A 326 26.94 -14.28 0.76
N PHE A 327 26.33 -13.86 -0.36
CA PHE A 327 26.49 -12.52 -0.91
C PHE A 327 25.33 -11.61 -0.52
N LYS A 328 25.59 -10.30 -0.46
CA LYS A 328 24.57 -9.32 -0.06
C LYS A 328 23.48 -9.21 -1.13
N GLU A 329 23.84 -9.31 -2.41
CA GLU A 329 22.89 -9.23 -3.52
C GLU A 329 21.87 -10.38 -3.48
N ASP A 330 22.27 -11.55 -2.99
CA ASP A 330 21.42 -12.77 -2.94
C ASP A 330 20.49 -12.82 -1.72
N ARG A 331 20.59 -11.85 -0.81
CA ARG A 331 19.75 -11.80 0.39
C ARG A 331 18.31 -11.45 0.06
N LEU A 332 18.09 -10.60 -0.94
CA LEU A 332 16.75 -10.19 -1.34
C LEU A 332 16.28 -11.05 -2.51
N ILE A 333 15.31 -11.93 -2.26
CA ILE A 333 14.70 -12.75 -3.29
C ILE A 333 13.46 -12.01 -3.79
N GLY A 334 13.49 -11.60 -5.06
CA GLY A 334 12.38 -10.91 -5.69
C GLY A 334 11.12 -11.78 -5.78
N ARG A 335 9.98 -11.11 -5.94
CA ARG A 335 8.70 -11.77 -6.22
C ARG A 335 8.76 -12.66 -7.47
N SER A 336 8.05 -13.79 -7.42
CA SER A 336 7.87 -14.69 -8.55
C SER A 336 6.39 -14.79 -8.93
N PHE A 337 6.13 -15.10 -10.19
CA PHE A 337 4.77 -15.24 -10.72
C PHE A 337 4.48 -16.70 -11.06
N THR A 338 3.20 -17.04 -11.16
CA THR A 338 2.77 -18.36 -11.61
C THR A 338 3.20 -18.62 -13.06
N ASP A 339 3.14 -19.89 -13.45
CA ASP A 339 3.03 -20.23 -14.87
C ASP A 339 1.73 -19.64 -15.45
N LEU A 340 1.58 -19.69 -16.77
CA LEU A 340 0.40 -19.17 -17.44
C LEU A 340 -0.87 -19.85 -16.93
N LEU A 341 -1.81 -19.04 -16.43
CA LEU A 341 -3.10 -19.52 -15.97
C LEU A 341 -4.04 -19.73 -17.17
N PRO A 342 -4.72 -20.89 -17.26
CA PRO A 342 -5.69 -21.18 -18.30
C PRO A 342 -6.94 -20.30 -18.14
N VAL A 343 -7.17 -19.42 -19.13
CA VAL A 343 -8.21 -18.37 -19.08
C VAL A 343 -9.61 -18.96 -19.13
N ASP A 344 -9.78 -20.09 -19.82
CA ASP A 344 -11.04 -20.84 -19.91
C ASP A 344 -11.61 -21.22 -18.55
N MET A 345 -10.74 -21.43 -17.55
CA MET A 345 -11.18 -21.67 -16.17
C MET A 345 -11.80 -20.42 -15.53
N LEU A 346 -11.39 -19.22 -15.96
CA LEU A 346 -11.81 -17.93 -15.38
C LEU A 346 -13.02 -17.31 -16.09
N LEU A 347 -13.45 -17.84 -17.23
CA LEU A 347 -14.58 -17.30 -17.99
C LEU A 347 -15.89 -17.51 -17.22
N SER A 348 -16.62 -16.41 -17.02
CA SER A 348 -17.93 -16.47 -16.38
C SER A 348 -19.02 -16.81 -17.42
N LYS A 349 -19.98 -17.68 -17.08
CA LYS A 349 -21.16 -17.91 -17.94
C LYS A 349 -22.13 -16.72 -17.96
N THR A 350 -21.96 -15.73 -17.06
CA THR A 350 -22.82 -14.54 -16.93
C THR A 350 -21.98 -13.35 -16.50
N SER A 351 -22.16 -12.19 -17.14
CA SER A 351 -21.49 -10.94 -16.78
C SER A 351 -21.76 -10.57 -15.31
N LEU A 352 -20.70 -10.38 -14.52
CA LEU A 352 -20.79 -9.91 -13.13
C LEU A 352 -21.29 -8.46 -13.13
N LYS A 353 -22.58 -8.25 -12.87
CA LYS A 353 -23.13 -6.92 -12.61
C LYS A 353 -22.67 -6.48 -11.22
N ALA A 354 -21.89 -5.39 -11.17
CA ALA A 354 -21.60 -4.72 -9.90
C ALA A 354 -22.90 -4.15 -9.32
N GLN A 355 -23.16 -4.38 -8.04
CA GLN A 355 -24.18 -3.64 -7.29
C GLN A 355 -23.68 -2.24 -6.96
#